data_AF-A0A180G942-F1
#
_entry.id   AF-A0A180G942-F1
#
_cell.length_a   1.000
_cell.length_b   1.000
_cell.length_c   1.000
_cell.angle_alpha   90.00
_cell.angle_beta   90.00
_cell.angle_gamma   90.00
#
_symmetry.space_group_name_H-M   'P 1'
#
loop_
_entity.id
_entity.type
_entity.pdbx_description
1 polymer ?
#
loop_
_entity_poly.entity_id
_entity_poly.type
_entity_poly.pdbx_seq_one_letter_code
_entity_poly.pdbx_strand_id
1 'polypeptide(L)'
;MPINLYANDTSGNVSKQWNKHISYYFTLAGLAPKLSNMQYNCHFLSTSNQAGVLELGEAIVEDLNALGTTGFVAHDVALDTEVLIMSVILCFQGDSPMHAKVTNTTLPNTSGTGQQWETIISQTANLWELGKNGVKSHFDDQTKLVGVRDNINRRFVEIMQQKDNASQQDEIRKMEEEDLAQLFNPFLGLLGFDGCLDTPVEILHVFLLGIVKYLTRDFIKGLKVKQLARIVASWDAINVDSLNITSIQAQYLVKHVSLLVGKDFKIVLQTAPFVLYQFMTDAQRALWISLGQLATYIFETHILHMKQYLADLRKHIDIFMWNLINTTAQWVNKPKFHMLMHLPESIEQFGPPTTFATEKFESFNSILRNASVHSNRHRPGRDLALSFLNFHALRLVVSNARLFNHHTRLEFYASNKVTDIFRTNPIIQKSMGYNHLLVEPQNAFPAIIHSSLTEADKQEIPAYFNQYPNARVTQICQLRLSEKDVVKRRYFVLVNELDGISHEYLIPKLILQCDIDCSRWPEM
;
A
#
# COMPACT_ATOMS: atom_id res chain seq x y z
N MET A 1 -7.54 -20.02 1.59
CA MET A 1 -7.33 -18.67 2.15
C MET A 1 -6.50 -17.86 1.18
N PRO A 2 -7.06 -16.79 0.56
CA PRO A 2 -6.30 -15.97 -0.38
C PRO A 2 -5.23 -15.12 0.34
N ILE A 3 -4.09 -14.91 -0.31
CA ILE A 3 -2.99 -14.07 0.18
C ILE A 3 -2.70 -12.92 -0.79
N ASN A 4 -2.23 -11.80 -0.25
CA ASN A 4 -1.56 -10.79 -1.06
C ASN A 4 -0.06 -11.03 -0.97
N LEU A 5 0.57 -11.34 -2.10
CA LEU A 5 2.01 -11.51 -2.18
C LEU A 5 2.66 -10.15 -2.48
N TYR A 6 3.81 -9.87 -1.90
CA TYR A 6 4.57 -8.66 -2.16
C TYR A 6 6.03 -8.97 -2.35
N ALA A 7 6.66 -8.29 -3.32
CA ALA A 7 8.12 -8.22 -3.40
C ALA A 7 8.59 -6.79 -3.64
N ASN A 8 9.72 -6.44 -3.05
CA ASN A 8 10.40 -5.18 -3.34
C ASN A 8 11.90 -5.28 -3.08
N ASP A 9 12.65 -4.34 -3.65
CA ASP A 9 14.04 -4.13 -3.25
C ASP A 9 14.17 -3.19 -2.06
N THR A 10 14.87 -3.66 -1.04
CA THR A 10 15.19 -2.90 0.16
C THR A 10 16.69 -2.81 0.30
N SER A 11 17.20 -1.61 0.57
CA SER A 11 18.60 -1.47 0.97
C SER A 11 18.77 -1.87 2.44
N GLY A 12 19.76 -2.73 2.69
CA GLY A 12 20.22 -3.10 4.03
C GLY A 12 21.03 -2.00 4.72
N ASN A 13 21.34 -0.90 4.03
CA ASN A 13 22.02 0.27 4.58
C ASN A 13 21.07 1.45 4.78
N VAL A 14 21.51 2.44 5.55
CA VAL A 14 20.81 3.73 5.70
C VAL A 14 20.72 4.48 4.36
N SER A 15 21.69 4.29 3.46
CA SER A 15 21.65 4.79 2.08
C SER A 15 21.18 3.73 1.09
N LYS A 16 20.21 4.09 0.23
CA LYS A 16 19.53 3.18 -0.72
C LYS A 16 20.45 2.50 -1.76
N GLN A 17 21.72 2.91 -1.87
CA GLN A 17 22.58 2.53 -2.99
C GLN A 17 23.39 1.25 -2.74
N TRP A 18 23.59 0.85 -1.49
CA TRP A 18 24.47 -0.26 -1.13
C TRP A 18 23.71 -1.39 -0.43
N ASN A 19 24.15 -2.63 -0.68
CA ASN A 19 23.57 -3.86 -0.13
C ASN A 19 22.06 -4.00 -0.42
N LYS A 20 21.71 -4.12 -1.70
CA LYS A 20 20.34 -4.32 -2.16
C LYS A 20 19.89 -5.74 -1.85
N HIS A 21 18.73 -5.88 -1.21
CA HIS A 21 18.05 -7.13 -0.95
C HIS A 21 16.72 -7.16 -1.69
N ILE A 22 16.43 -8.23 -2.41
CA ILE A 22 15.06 -8.56 -2.82
C ILE A 22 14.43 -9.35 -1.69
N SER A 23 13.23 -8.98 -1.27
CA SER A 23 12.52 -9.69 -0.20
C SER A 23 11.06 -9.91 -0.57
N TYR A 24 10.55 -11.06 -0.16
CA TYR A 24 9.15 -11.46 -0.31
C TYR A 24 8.45 -11.47 1.05
N TYR A 25 7.26 -10.89 1.06
CA TYR A 25 6.33 -10.97 2.19
C TYR A 25 4.93 -11.33 1.70
N PHE A 26 4.07 -11.80 2.58
CA PHE A 26 2.64 -11.89 2.32
C PHE A 26 1.81 -11.42 3.51
N THR A 27 0.55 -11.11 3.25
CA THR A 27 -0.51 -10.98 4.27
C THR A 27 -1.72 -11.76 3.82
N LEU A 28 -2.53 -12.21 4.77
CA LEU A 28 -3.85 -12.75 4.46
C LEU A 28 -4.73 -11.64 3.86
N ALA A 29 -5.35 -11.92 2.72
CA ALA A 29 -6.09 -10.91 1.96
C ALA A 29 -7.43 -10.51 2.63
N GLY A 30 -8.05 -11.45 3.36
CA GLY A 30 -9.33 -11.23 4.04
C GLY A 30 -9.24 -10.41 5.33
N LEU A 31 -8.05 -9.96 5.73
CA LEU A 31 -7.89 -9.14 6.93
C LEU A 31 -8.38 -7.71 6.68
N ALA A 32 -9.24 -7.22 7.57
CA ALA A 32 -9.65 -5.81 7.57
C ALA A 32 -8.41 -4.88 7.56
N PRO A 33 -8.45 -3.72 6.89
CA PRO A 33 -7.28 -2.82 6.76
C PRO A 33 -6.59 -2.48 8.09
N LYS A 34 -7.35 -2.32 9.18
CA LYS A 34 -6.79 -2.08 10.52
C LYS A 34 -5.88 -3.22 10.99
N LEU A 35 -6.23 -4.46 10.66
CA LEU A 35 -5.46 -5.65 11.01
C LEU A 35 -4.31 -5.88 10.03
N SER A 36 -4.55 -5.80 8.72
CA SER A 36 -3.51 -6.04 7.71
C SER A 36 -2.41 -4.97 7.70
N ASN A 37 -2.65 -3.78 8.25
CA ASN A 37 -1.64 -2.75 8.46
C ASN A 37 -0.78 -2.96 9.72
N MET A 38 -1.12 -3.92 10.59
CA MET A 38 -0.23 -4.29 11.68
C MET A 38 0.95 -5.10 11.16
N GLN A 39 2.16 -4.72 11.57
CA GLN A 39 3.39 -5.45 11.22
C GLN A 39 3.30 -6.93 11.65
N TYR A 40 2.55 -7.23 12.70
CA TYR A 40 2.25 -8.60 13.13
C TYR A 40 1.62 -9.45 12.02
N ASN A 41 0.82 -8.88 11.11
CA ASN A 41 0.14 -9.63 10.05
C ASN A 41 0.89 -9.59 8.71
N CYS A 42 2.12 -9.08 8.69
CA CYS A 42 3.04 -9.19 7.57
C CYS A 42 3.99 -10.36 7.80
N HIS A 43 4.03 -11.31 6.87
CA HIS A 43 4.77 -12.55 7.01
C HIS A 43 5.92 -12.61 6.02
N PHE A 44 7.15 -12.70 6.53
CA PHE A 44 8.35 -12.92 5.74
C PHE A 44 8.40 -14.31 5.11
N LEU A 45 8.76 -14.39 3.83
CA LEU A 45 8.99 -15.63 3.08
C LEU A 45 10.47 -15.85 2.78
N SER A 46 11.10 -14.89 2.09
CA SER A 46 12.47 -15.06 1.60
C SER A 46 13.15 -13.72 1.38
N THR A 47 14.48 -13.71 1.41
CA THR A 47 15.32 -12.57 1.04
C THR A 47 16.63 -13.01 0.42
N SER A 48 17.14 -12.24 -0.53
CA SER A 48 18.48 -12.43 -1.07
C SER A 48 19.10 -11.12 -1.53
N ASN A 49 20.41 -11.01 -1.31
CA ASN A 49 21.25 -9.96 -1.89
C ASN A 49 22.03 -10.45 -3.12
N GLN A 50 21.75 -11.67 -3.60
CA GLN A 50 22.38 -12.29 -4.76
C GLN A 50 21.36 -12.64 -5.85
N ALA A 51 20.21 -13.18 -5.44
CA ALA A 51 19.15 -13.61 -6.33
C ALA A 51 18.15 -12.49 -6.63
N GLY A 52 17.65 -12.47 -7.85
CA GLY A 52 16.58 -11.58 -8.31
C GLY A 52 15.21 -12.02 -7.82
N VAL A 53 14.19 -11.20 -8.14
CA VAL A 53 12.79 -11.48 -7.82
C VAL A 53 12.30 -12.80 -8.44
N LEU A 54 12.66 -13.07 -9.70
CA LEU A 54 12.19 -14.25 -10.41
C LEU A 54 12.88 -15.53 -9.89
N GLU A 55 14.18 -15.48 -9.63
CA GLU A 55 14.94 -16.61 -9.05
C GLU A 55 14.44 -16.97 -7.65
N LEU A 56 14.10 -15.98 -6.81
CA LEU A 56 13.43 -16.25 -5.53
C LEU A 56 11.98 -16.71 -5.69
N GLY A 57 11.32 -16.28 -6.75
CA GLY A 57 9.94 -16.59 -7.07
C GLY A 57 9.73 -18.05 -7.46
N GLU A 58 10.75 -18.74 -7.98
CA GLU A 58 10.65 -20.14 -8.43
C GLU A 58 10.14 -21.06 -7.33
N ALA A 59 10.86 -21.14 -6.20
CA ALA A 59 10.44 -21.95 -5.06
C ALA A 59 9.11 -21.48 -4.45
N ILE A 60 8.85 -20.16 -4.46
CA ILE A 60 7.60 -19.60 -3.94
C ILE A 60 6.40 -20.02 -4.80
N VAL A 61 6.55 -20.00 -6.12
CA VAL A 61 5.49 -20.41 -7.06
C VAL A 61 5.22 -21.91 -6.93
N GLU A 62 6.27 -22.73 -6.82
CA GLU A 62 6.13 -24.17 -6.58
C GLU A 62 5.33 -24.45 -5.29
N ASP A 63 5.74 -23.84 -4.17
CA ASP A 63 5.06 -23.97 -2.89
C ASP A 63 3.60 -23.51 -2.97
N LEU A 64 3.33 -22.40 -3.66
CA LEU A 64 1.98 -21.85 -3.82
C LEU A 64 1.09 -22.73 -4.70
N ASN A 65 1.64 -23.33 -5.76
CA ASN A 65 0.92 -24.29 -6.58
C ASN A 65 0.56 -25.54 -5.76
N ALA A 66 1.47 -26.05 -4.93
CA ALA A 66 1.16 -27.13 -4.00
C ALA A 66 0.08 -26.72 -2.99
N LEU A 67 0.22 -25.56 -2.35
CA LEU A 67 -0.79 -24.99 -1.44
C LEU A 67 -2.17 -24.80 -2.10
N GLY A 68 -2.22 -24.47 -3.39
CA GLY A 68 -3.45 -24.27 -4.15
C GLY A 68 -4.12 -25.55 -4.67
N THR A 69 -3.36 -26.63 -4.82
CA THR A 69 -3.85 -27.88 -5.43
C THR A 69 -3.96 -29.04 -4.44
N THR A 70 -2.91 -29.28 -3.66
CA THR A 70 -2.86 -30.37 -2.66
C THR A 70 -3.20 -29.86 -1.26
N GLY A 71 -2.85 -28.62 -0.96
CA GLY A 71 -3.00 -28.02 0.37
C GLY A 71 -2.01 -28.58 1.39
N PHE A 72 -2.10 -28.08 2.62
CA PHE A 72 -1.25 -28.52 3.73
C PHE A 72 -2.10 -28.77 4.98
N VAL A 73 -1.87 -29.90 5.65
CA VAL A 73 -2.57 -30.22 6.90
C VAL A 73 -1.99 -29.35 8.00
N ALA A 74 -2.85 -28.59 8.67
CA ALA A 74 -2.50 -27.79 9.83
C ALA A 74 -3.52 -28.02 10.94
N HIS A 75 -3.20 -27.62 12.16
CA HIS A 75 -4.14 -27.68 13.27
C HIS A 75 -4.77 -26.33 13.52
N ASP A 76 -6.11 -26.28 13.54
CA ASP A 76 -6.87 -25.10 13.93
C ASP A 76 -7.09 -25.13 15.44
N VAL A 77 -6.54 -24.13 16.14
CA VAL A 77 -6.61 -24.04 17.61
C VAL A 77 -8.02 -23.70 18.11
N ALA A 78 -8.84 -23.00 17.31
CA ALA A 78 -10.20 -22.63 17.70
C ALA A 78 -11.17 -23.80 17.54
N LEU A 79 -10.96 -24.62 16.51
CA LEU A 79 -11.76 -25.82 16.25
C LEU A 79 -11.20 -27.09 16.93
N ASP A 80 -9.97 -27.03 17.44
CA ASP A 80 -9.23 -28.15 18.04
C ASP A 80 -9.18 -29.39 17.13
N THR A 81 -8.99 -29.18 15.82
CA THR A 81 -8.96 -30.26 14.82
C THR A 81 -7.90 -30.00 13.77
N GLU A 82 -7.50 -31.06 13.07
CA GLU A 82 -6.75 -30.91 11.83
C GLU A 82 -7.67 -30.35 10.73
N VAL A 83 -7.14 -29.40 9.99
CA VAL A 83 -7.78 -28.74 8.85
C VAL A 83 -6.83 -28.75 7.66
N LEU A 84 -7.38 -28.85 6.46
CA LEU A 84 -6.61 -28.68 5.23
C LEU A 84 -6.56 -27.19 4.88
N ILE A 85 -5.38 -26.59 4.96
CA ILE A 85 -5.15 -25.22 4.52
C ILE A 85 -4.81 -25.26 3.03
N MET A 86 -5.65 -24.63 2.23
CA MET A 86 -5.36 -24.33 0.83
C MET A 86 -5.21 -22.83 0.65
N SER A 87 -4.32 -22.38 -0.23
CA SER A 87 -4.06 -20.96 -0.46
C SER A 87 -3.83 -20.65 -1.93
N VAL A 88 -4.24 -19.46 -2.35
CA VAL A 88 -4.01 -18.92 -3.69
C VAL A 88 -3.61 -17.45 -3.57
N ILE A 89 -2.90 -16.91 -4.56
CA ILE A 89 -2.63 -15.48 -4.60
C ILE A 89 -3.91 -14.76 -5.04
N LEU A 90 -4.32 -13.76 -4.26
CA LEU A 90 -5.34 -12.81 -4.68
C LEU A 90 -4.74 -11.73 -5.58
N CYS A 91 -3.59 -11.19 -5.17
CA CYS A 91 -2.85 -10.23 -5.99
C CYS A 91 -1.36 -10.22 -5.65
N PHE A 92 -0.56 -9.81 -6.63
CA PHE A 92 0.84 -9.46 -6.44
C PHE A 92 0.99 -7.95 -6.33
N GLN A 93 1.61 -7.51 -5.23
CA GLN A 93 1.83 -6.10 -4.91
C GLN A 93 3.32 -5.74 -4.99
N GLY A 94 3.63 -4.60 -5.59
CA GLY A 94 4.99 -4.12 -5.78
C GLY A 94 4.99 -2.74 -6.45
N ASP A 95 6.16 -2.14 -6.56
CA ASP A 95 6.30 -0.92 -7.34
C ASP A 95 6.19 -1.23 -8.85
N SER A 96 6.09 -0.19 -9.67
CA SER A 96 5.92 -0.38 -11.11
C SER A 96 7.07 -1.20 -11.74
N PRO A 97 8.35 -0.94 -11.47
CA PRO A 97 9.43 -1.83 -11.91
C PRO A 97 9.27 -3.29 -11.48
N MET A 98 8.74 -3.57 -10.28
CA MET A 98 8.58 -4.93 -9.80
C MET A 98 7.45 -5.67 -10.51
N HIS A 99 6.28 -5.03 -10.68
CA HIS A 99 5.18 -5.62 -11.45
C HIS A 99 5.66 -6.00 -12.86
N ALA A 100 6.31 -5.07 -13.58
CA ALA A 100 6.84 -5.31 -14.93
C ALA A 100 7.74 -6.57 -15.03
N LYS A 101 8.56 -6.82 -14.01
CA LYS A 101 9.42 -8.02 -13.98
C LYS A 101 8.61 -9.29 -13.81
N VAL A 102 7.63 -9.27 -12.91
CA VAL A 102 6.80 -10.43 -12.55
C VAL A 102 5.80 -10.78 -13.64
N THR A 103 5.35 -9.78 -14.39
CA THR A 103 4.34 -9.94 -15.45
C THR A 103 4.95 -10.06 -16.85
N ASN A 104 6.28 -10.09 -16.98
CA ASN A 104 6.98 -10.04 -18.28
C ASN A 104 6.56 -8.84 -19.15
N THR A 105 6.20 -7.69 -18.57
CA THR A 105 5.78 -6.52 -19.36
C THR A 105 6.82 -5.41 -19.33
N THR A 106 6.86 -4.60 -20.40
CA THR A 106 7.71 -3.39 -20.43
C THR A 106 7.19 -2.26 -19.52
N LEU A 107 5.88 -2.29 -19.21
CA LEU A 107 5.20 -1.43 -18.25
C LEU A 107 4.14 -2.25 -17.50
N PRO A 108 3.95 -2.07 -16.19
CA PRO A 108 2.85 -2.69 -15.43
C PRO A 108 1.48 -2.27 -15.95
N ASN A 109 0.51 -3.16 -15.78
CA ASN A 109 -0.91 -2.92 -16.07
C ASN A 109 -1.13 -2.57 -17.55
N THR A 110 -0.57 -3.38 -18.44
CA THR A 110 -0.89 -3.39 -19.88
C THR A 110 -2.24 -4.06 -20.18
N SER A 111 -3.14 -4.17 -19.20
CA SER A 111 -4.57 -4.36 -19.47
C SER A 111 -5.07 -3.39 -20.56
N GLY A 112 -4.42 -2.23 -20.71
CA GLY A 112 -4.68 -1.24 -21.77
C GLY A 112 -4.11 -1.52 -23.17
N THR A 113 -3.34 -2.59 -23.40
CA THR A 113 -3.05 -3.07 -24.78
C THR A 113 -4.03 -4.16 -25.23
N GLY A 114 -4.94 -4.60 -24.35
CA GLY A 114 -5.82 -5.74 -24.62
C GLY A 114 -5.10 -7.09 -24.64
N GLN A 115 -3.84 -7.15 -24.16
CA GLN A 115 -3.11 -8.40 -24.07
C GLN A 115 -3.61 -9.23 -22.88
N GLN A 116 -4.09 -10.42 -23.20
CA GLN A 116 -4.46 -11.45 -22.22
C GLN A 116 -3.20 -12.15 -21.69
N TRP A 117 -3.25 -12.64 -20.45
CA TRP A 117 -2.12 -13.32 -19.83
C TRP A 117 -1.62 -14.52 -20.65
N GLU A 118 -2.55 -15.27 -21.24
CA GLU A 118 -2.25 -16.40 -22.14
C GLU A 118 -1.49 -15.96 -23.39
N THR A 119 -1.73 -14.73 -23.87
CA THR A 119 -0.97 -14.15 -24.98
C THR A 119 0.48 -13.86 -24.57
N ILE A 120 0.70 -13.37 -23.34
CA ILE A 120 2.06 -13.13 -22.82
C ILE A 120 2.82 -14.47 -22.64
N ILE A 121 2.15 -15.50 -22.12
CA ILE A 121 2.74 -16.84 -21.97
C ILE A 121 3.16 -17.39 -23.35
N SER A 122 2.24 -17.40 -24.31
CA SER A 122 2.52 -17.92 -25.66
C SER A 122 3.59 -17.10 -26.40
N GLN A 123 3.58 -15.76 -26.26
CA GLN A 123 4.61 -14.91 -26.84
C GLN A 123 5.99 -15.14 -26.21
N THR A 124 6.06 -15.41 -24.91
CA THR A 124 7.33 -15.74 -24.23
C THR A 124 7.92 -17.03 -24.82
N ALA A 125 7.11 -18.07 -25.03
CA ALA A 125 7.54 -19.30 -25.69
C ALA A 125 8.01 -19.07 -27.14
N ASN A 126 7.28 -18.26 -27.92
CA ASN A 126 7.68 -17.91 -29.29
C ASN A 126 9.00 -17.12 -29.34
N LEU A 127 9.23 -16.24 -28.36
CA LEU A 127 10.48 -15.48 -28.25
C LEU A 127 11.68 -16.38 -27.94
N TRP A 128 11.49 -17.45 -27.14
CA TRP A 128 12.53 -18.46 -26.93
C TRP A 128 12.93 -19.16 -28.23
N GLU A 129 11.96 -19.67 -28.98
CA GLU A 129 12.21 -20.34 -30.26
C GLU A 129 12.92 -19.43 -31.26
N LEU A 130 12.51 -18.15 -31.32
CA LEU A 130 13.17 -17.14 -32.15
C LEU A 130 14.60 -16.86 -31.67
N GLY A 131 14.83 -16.83 -30.36
CA GLY A 131 16.09 -16.43 -29.74
C GLY A 131 17.16 -17.53 -29.78
N LYS A 132 16.80 -18.78 -29.49
CA LYS A 132 17.75 -19.86 -29.20
C LYS A 132 18.68 -20.21 -30.36
N ASN A 133 18.18 -20.13 -31.60
CA ASN A 133 18.95 -20.41 -32.82
C ASN A 133 19.04 -19.19 -33.76
N GLY A 134 18.49 -18.05 -33.34
CA GLY A 134 18.34 -16.86 -34.19
C GLY A 134 19.43 -15.80 -34.01
N VAL A 135 19.23 -14.67 -34.68
CA VAL A 135 20.09 -13.49 -34.54
C VAL A 135 19.55 -12.59 -33.44
N LYS A 136 20.45 -12.10 -32.57
CA LYS A 136 20.14 -11.21 -31.45
C LYS A 136 19.19 -10.05 -31.81
N SER A 137 19.44 -9.38 -32.94
CA SER A 137 18.62 -8.24 -33.38
C SER A 137 17.16 -8.62 -33.63
N HIS A 138 16.88 -9.80 -34.20
CA HIS A 138 15.51 -10.25 -34.43
C HIS A 138 14.78 -10.51 -33.11
N PHE A 139 15.45 -11.13 -32.14
CA PHE A 139 14.90 -11.33 -30.80
C PHE A 139 14.62 -9.99 -30.10
N ASP A 140 15.59 -9.06 -30.13
CA ASP A 140 15.47 -7.74 -29.49
C ASP A 140 14.35 -6.90 -30.12
N ASP A 141 14.20 -6.94 -31.45
CA ASP A 141 13.16 -6.19 -32.15
C ASP A 141 11.77 -6.81 -31.95
N GLN A 142 11.66 -8.14 -31.97
CA GLN A 142 10.40 -8.82 -31.70
C GLN A 142 9.94 -8.59 -30.26
N THR A 143 10.84 -8.70 -29.28
CA THR A 143 10.58 -8.38 -27.87
C THR A 143 9.97 -6.98 -27.71
N LYS A 144 10.52 -5.97 -28.40
CA LYS A 144 9.99 -4.60 -28.35
C LYS A 144 8.62 -4.49 -29.01
N LEU A 145 8.43 -5.19 -30.13
CA LEU A 145 7.18 -5.16 -30.88
C LEU A 145 6.02 -5.76 -30.09
N VAL A 146 6.23 -6.92 -29.45
CA VAL A 146 5.19 -7.59 -28.66
C VAL A 146 5.04 -7.02 -27.25
N GLY A 147 6.05 -6.28 -26.76
CA GLY A 147 6.03 -5.65 -25.44
C GLY A 147 6.31 -6.61 -24.28
N VAL A 148 6.73 -7.84 -24.57
CA VAL A 148 7.03 -8.90 -23.60
C VAL A 148 8.52 -8.89 -23.26
N ARG A 149 8.84 -8.96 -21.97
CA ARG A 149 10.21 -8.94 -21.45
C ARG A 149 10.37 -9.90 -20.28
N ASP A 150 10.78 -11.11 -20.59
CA ASP A 150 11.24 -12.09 -19.62
C ASP A 150 12.76 -11.97 -19.40
N ASN A 151 13.18 -11.72 -18.15
CA ASN A 151 14.60 -11.56 -17.84
C ASN A 151 15.35 -12.89 -17.71
N ILE A 152 14.67 -13.97 -17.29
CA ILE A 152 15.26 -15.32 -17.22
C ILE A 152 15.47 -15.81 -18.65
N ASN A 153 14.43 -15.77 -19.47
CA ASN A 153 14.49 -16.21 -20.86
C ASN A 153 15.59 -15.48 -21.64
N ARG A 154 15.66 -14.15 -21.50
CA ARG A 154 16.68 -13.34 -22.17
C ARG A 154 18.09 -13.76 -21.80
N ARG A 155 18.35 -14.07 -20.53
CA ARG A 155 19.67 -14.53 -20.07
C ARG A 155 20.05 -15.84 -20.75
N PHE A 156 19.11 -16.79 -20.87
CA PHE A 156 19.35 -18.04 -21.58
C PHE A 156 19.54 -17.83 -23.08
N VAL A 157 18.74 -16.99 -23.74
CA VAL A 157 18.93 -16.63 -25.15
C VAL A 157 20.32 -16.01 -25.38
N GLU A 158 20.77 -15.12 -24.49
CA GLU A 158 22.10 -14.52 -24.58
C GLU A 158 23.22 -15.56 -24.48
N ILE A 159 23.06 -16.59 -23.63
CA ILE A 159 24.03 -17.71 -23.52
C ILE A 159 23.99 -18.58 -24.78
N MET A 160 22.80 -18.88 -25.31
CA MET A 160 22.62 -19.66 -26.54
C MET A 160 23.27 -18.99 -27.76
N GLN A 161 23.29 -17.65 -27.81
CA GLN A 161 23.87 -16.87 -28.90
C GLN A 161 25.38 -16.60 -28.76
N GLN A 162 26.01 -16.96 -27.64
CA GLN A 162 27.46 -16.82 -27.46
C GLN A 162 28.21 -17.91 -28.23
N LYS A 163 29.33 -17.56 -28.88
CA LYS A 163 30.09 -18.50 -29.71
C LYS A 163 30.89 -19.53 -28.90
N ASP A 164 31.30 -19.18 -27.67
CA ASP A 164 32.29 -19.93 -26.89
C ASP A 164 31.73 -20.47 -25.56
N ASN A 165 30.49 -20.96 -25.54
CA ASN A 165 29.82 -21.37 -24.30
C ASN A 165 29.09 -22.73 -24.41
N ALA A 166 29.69 -23.68 -25.13
CA ALA A 166 29.09 -24.98 -25.43
C ALA A 166 28.59 -25.74 -24.18
N SER A 167 29.35 -25.72 -23.07
CA SER A 167 28.95 -26.40 -21.83
C SER A 167 27.63 -25.86 -21.27
N GLN A 168 27.45 -24.53 -21.20
CA GLN A 168 26.21 -23.95 -20.70
C GLN A 168 25.06 -24.11 -21.69
N GLN A 169 25.37 -24.11 -23.00
CA GLN A 169 24.37 -24.36 -24.03
C GLN A 169 23.81 -25.78 -23.95
N ASP A 170 24.67 -26.77 -23.69
CA ASP A 170 24.23 -28.16 -23.51
C ASP A 170 23.42 -28.32 -22.21
N GLU A 171 23.78 -27.64 -21.13
CA GLU A 171 22.96 -27.58 -19.90
C GLU A 171 21.57 -26.97 -20.16
N ILE A 172 21.49 -25.88 -20.94
CA ILE A 172 20.23 -25.23 -21.28
C ILE A 172 19.37 -26.12 -22.18
N ARG A 173 19.96 -26.80 -23.17
CA ARG A 173 19.23 -27.77 -24.02
C ARG A 173 18.71 -28.93 -23.18
N LYS A 174 19.48 -29.39 -22.20
CA LYS A 174 19.03 -30.43 -21.28
C LYS A 174 17.87 -29.94 -20.40
N MET A 175 17.94 -28.71 -19.88
CA MET A 175 16.81 -28.09 -19.18
C MET A 175 15.58 -27.95 -20.08
N GLU A 176 15.74 -27.56 -21.34
CA GLU A 176 14.66 -27.51 -22.32
C GLU A 176 13.97 -28.87 -22.53
N GLU A 177 14.75 -29.95 -22.58
CA GLU A 177 14.26 -31.32 -22.72
C GLU A 177 13.58 -31.87 -21.46
N GLU A 178 14.11 -31.53 -20.27
CA GLU A 178 13.58 -31.98 -18.97
C GLU A 178 12.31 -31.21 -18.57
N ASP A 179 12.39 -29.87 -18.59
CA ASP A 179 11.30 -28.96 -18.24
C ASP A 179 11.52 -27.57 -18.84
N LEU A 180 10.87 -27.32 -19.98
CA LEU A 180 10.90 -26.03 -20.67
C LEU A 180 10.49 -24.84 -19.77
N ALA A 181 9.65 -25.06 -18.74
CA ALA A 181 9.18 -23.98 -17.87
C ALA A 181 10.31 -23.32 -17.07
N GLN A 182 11.41 -24.04 -16.77
CA GLN A 182 12.58 -23.51 -16.06
C GLN A 182 13.32 -22.42 -16.85
N LEU A 183 13.10 -22.34 -18.16
CA LEU A 183 13.71 -21.32 -19.01
C LEU A 183 12.97 -19.97 -19.00
N PHE A 184 11.91 -19.87 -18.20
CA PHE A 184 11.01 -18.73 -18.17
C PHE A 184 10.82 -18.17 -16.76
N ASN A 185 10.19 -17.00 -16.70
CA ASN A 185 9.66 -16.44 -15.48
C ASN A 185 8.70 -17.45 -14.80
N PRO A 186 8.96 -17.87 -13.54
CA PRO A 186 8.16 -18.88 -12.86
C PRO A 186 6.71 -18.44 -12.64
N PHE A 187 6.42 -17.13 -12.57
CA PHE A 187 5.05 -16.64 -12.42
C PHE A 187 4.15 -16.97 -13.62
N LEU A 188 4.71 -17.32 -14.79
CA LEU A 188 3.92 -17.84 -15.92
C LEU A 188 3.29 -19.21 -15.61
N GLY A 189 3.90 -19.98 -14.70
CA GLY A 189 3.42 -21.29 -14.25
C GLY A 189 2.63 -21.25 -12.93
N LEU A 190 2.38 -20.06 -12.37
CA LEU A 190 1.61 -19.91 -11.14
C LEU A 190 0.11 -20.11 -11.42
N LEU A 191 -0.48 -21.13 -10.82
CA LEU A 191 -1.88 -21.49 -11.02
C LEU A 191 -2.81 -20.47 -10.37
N GLY A 192 -3.84 -20.06 -11.13
CA GLY A 192 -4.85 -19.10 -10.66
C GLY A 192 -4.35 -17.66 -10.55
N PHE A 193 -3.23 -17.33 -11.19
CA PHE A 193 -2.69 -15.97 -11.29
C PHE A 193 -2.72 -15.47 -12.73
N ASP A 194 -3.31 -14.30 -12.94
CA ASP A 194 -3.29 -13.54 -14.19
C ASP A 194 -2.45 -12.28 -13.98
N GLY A 195 -1.25 -12.22 -14.58
CA GLY A 195 -0.36 -11.08 -14.41
C GLY A 195 -0.89 -9.75 -14.99
N CYS A 196 -1.93 -9.76 -15.81
CA CYS A 196 -2.58 -8.54 -16.31
C CYS A 196 -3.67 -8.03 -15.35
N LEU A 197 -4.36 -8.92 -14.65
CA LEU A 197 -5.49 -8.61 -13.77
C LEU A 197 -5.10 -8.56 -12.28
N ASP A 198 -4.20 -9.44 -11.86
CA ASP A 198 -3.85 -9.67 -10.45
C ASP A 198 -2.68 -8.81 -9.95
N THR A 199 -2.31 -7.77 -10.71
CA THR A 199 -1.36 -6.74 -10.29
C THR A 199 -2.06 -5.37 -10.20
N PRO A 200 -2.67 -5.03 -9.05
CA PRO A 200 -3.46 -3.80 -8.92
C PRO A 200 -2.62 -2.53 -9.08
N VAL A 201 -3.28 -1.43 -9.46
CA VAL A 201 -2.63 -0.12 -9.58
C VAL A 201 -2.09 0.36 -8.23
N GLU A 202 -0.76 0.46 -8.11
CA GLU A 202 -0.12 0.87 -6.86
C GLU A 202 -0.27 2.39 -6.62
N ILE A 203 -1.19 2.79 -5.74
CA ILE A 203 -1.57 4.19 -5.54
C ILE A 203 -0.43 5.08 -5.06
N LEU A 204 0.43 4.61 -4.16
CA LEU A 204 1.51 5.43 -3.62
C LEU A 204 2.47 5.89 -4.72
N HIS A 205 2.87 4.98 -5.59
CA HIS A 205 3.82 5.21 -6.67
C HIS A 205 3.16 5.84 -7.89
N VAL A 206 1.92 5.45 -8.22
CA VAL A 206 1.21 5.95 -9.40
C VAL A 206 0.66 7.35 -9.13
N PHE A 207 -0.06 7.54 -8.04
CA PHE A 207 -0.75 8.80 -7.75
C PHE A 207 0.14 9.79 -6.98
N LEU A 208 0.54 9.47 -5.75
CA LEU A 208 1.27 10.43 -4.89
C LEU A 208 2.71 10.70 -5.38
N LEU A 209 3.55 9.66 -5.46
CA LEU A 209 4.93 9.73 -5.95
C LEU A 209 5.02 9.76 -7.49
N GLY A 210 3.88 9.84 -8.17
CA GLY A 210 3.76 9.93 -9.61
C GLY A 210 3.10 11.23 -10.02
N ILE A 211 1.80 11.18 -10.28
CA ILE A 211 1.00 12.29 -10.81
C ILE A 211 1.13 13.54 -9.94
N VAL A 212 0.83 13.45 -8.64
CA VAL A 212 0.89 14.58 -7.71
C VAL A 212 2.31 15.11 -7.61
N LYS A 213 3.31 14.23 -7.51
CA LYS A 213 4.73 14.60 -7.52
C LYS A 213 5.14 15.36 -8.78
N TYR A 214 4.73 14.90 -9.95
CA TYR A 214 5.10 15.55 -11.22
C TYR A 214 4.51 16.95 -11.31
N LEU A 215 3.20 17.09 -11.04
CA LEU A 215 2.51 18.37 -11.08
C LEU A 215 3.03 19.35 -10.01
N THR A 216 3.24 18.87 -8.79
CA THR A 216 3.79 19.69 -7.69
C THR A 216 5.19 20.21 -8.02
N ARG A 217 6.07 19.32 -8.51
CA ARG A 217 7.46 19.70 -8.81
C ARG A 217 7.55 20.66 -9.98
N ASP A 218 6.75 20.43 -11.02
CA ASP A 218 6.70 21.32 -12.17
C ASP A 218 6.22 22.72 -11.77
N PHE A 219 5.11 22.77 -11.02
CA PHE A 219 4.56 24.02 -10.53
C PHE A 219 5.55 24.80 -9.65
N ILE A 220 6.11 24.16 -8.60
CA ILE A 220 7.02 24.84 -7.67
C ILE A 220 8.30 25.32 -8.37
N LYS A 221 8.84 24.54 -9.33
CA LYS A 221 10.02 24.95 -10.10
C LYS A 221 9.77 26.15 -11.00
N GLY A 222 8.54 26.36 -11.46
CA GLY A 222 8.17 27.49 -12.29
C GLY A 222 8.07 28.83 -11.54
N LEU A 223 8.10 28.82 -10.21
CA LEU A 223 7.87 30.02 -9.40
C LEU A 223 9.14 30.81 -9.11
N LYS A 224 8.98 32.14 -9.05
CA LYS A 224 10.06 33.08 -8.70
C LYS A 224 10.33 33.08 -7.19
N VAL A 225 11.53 33.49 -6.78
CA VAL A 225 11.96 33.56 -5.37
C VAL A 225 10.95 34.27 -4.46
N LYS A 226 10.37 35.41 -4.90
CA LYS A 226 9.36 36.15 -4.14
C LYS A 226 8.04 35.35 -3.97
N GLN A 227 7.64 34.59 -4.97
CA GLN A 227 6.45 33.74 -4.91
C GLN A 227 6.69 32.55 -3.97
N LEU A 228 7.88 31.94 -4.03
CA LEU A 228 8.27 30.87 -3.11
C LEU A 228 8.26 31.32 -1.66
N ALA A 229 8.77 32.52 -1.35
CA ALA A 229 8.70 33.08 0.00
C ALA A 229 7.24 33.25 0.49
N ARG A 230 6.35 33.67 -0.41
CA ARG A 230 4.92 33.80 -0.09
C ARG A 230 4.23 32.44 0.08
N ILE A 231 4.60 31.41 -0.69
CA ILE A 231 4.14 30.03 -0.47
C ILE A 231 4.52 29.54 0.92
N VAL A 232 5.77 29.75 1.34
CA VAL A 232 6.23 29.36 2.68
C VAL A 232 5.38 30.04 3.75
N ALA A 233 5.18 31.36 3.64
CA ALA A 233 4.34 32.10 4.58
C ALA A 233 2.88 31.61 4.59
N SER A 234 2.32 31.27 3.43
CA SER A 234 0.94 30.72 3.34
C SER A 234 0.82 29.34 3.98
N TRP A 235 1.81 28.45 3.84
CA TRP A 235 1.82 27.18 4.55
C TRP A 235 2.06 27.33 6.05
N ASP A 236 2.90 28.27 6.48
CA ASP A 236 3.14 28.53 7.91
C ASP A 236 1.89 29.13 8.59
N ALA A 237 1.05 29.85 7.84
CA ALA A 237 -0.18 30.47 8.36
C ALA A 237 -1.42 29.57 8.31
N ILE A 238 -1.37 28.42 7.63
CA ILE A 238 -2.56 27.58 7.44
C ILE A 238 -2.98 26.92 8.74
N ASN A 239 -4.29 26.90 9.02
CA ASN A 239 -4.80 26.12 10.13
C ASN A 239 -4.79 24.63 9.77
N VAL A 240 -4.01 23.84 10.52
CA VAL A 240 -3.88 22.38 10.35
C VAL A 240 -4.86 21.59 11.22
N ASP A 241 -5.71 22.22 12.01
CA ASP A 241 -6.64 21.58 12.96
C ASP A 241 -7.49 20.48 12.31
N SER A 242 -7.97 20.70 11.09
CA SER A 242 -8.79 19.73 10.34
C SER A 242 -7.96 18.79 9.46
N LEU A 243 -6.64 18.96 9.42
CA LEU A 243 -5.71 18.04 8.77
C LEU A 243 -5.18 17.12 9.87
N ASN A 244 -5.19 15.80 9.66
CA ASN A 244 -4.68 14.85 10.65
C ASN A 244 -3.14 14.86 10.73
N ILE A 245 -2.55 16.04 10.98
CA ILE A 245 -1.11 16.36 11.06
C ILE A 245 -0.87 17.38 12.17
N THR A 246 0.31 17.35 12.78
CA THR A 246 0.65 18.27 13.89
C THR A 246 1.21 19.61 13.44
N SER A 247 1.90 19.63 12.28
CA SER A 247 2.52 20.82 11.72
C SER A 247 2.88 20.60 10.24
N ILE A 248 3.11 21.70 9.53
CA ILE A 248 3.63 21.68 8.16
C ILE A 248 5.03 22.30 8.18
N GLN A 249 6.04 21.54 7.73
CA GLN A 249 7.40 22.08 7.58
C GLN A 249 7.51 22.82 6.23
N ALA A 250 6.96 24.03 6.15
CA ALA A 250 6.80 24.77 4.89
C ALA A 250 8.12 24.98 4.15
N GLN A 251 9.19 25.36 4.87
CA GLN A 251 10.53 25.53 4.29
C GLN A 251 11.06 24.23 3.68
N TYR A 252 10.80 23.08 4.32
CA TYR A 252 11.21 21.77 3.83
C TYR A 252 10.45 21.41 2.54
N LEU A 253 9.13 21.63 2.49
CA LEU A 253 8.30 21.34 1.31
C LEU A 253 8.79 22.07 0.05
N VAL A 254 9.20 23.33 0.19
CA VAL A 254 9.73 24.13 -0.93
C VAL A 254 11.16 23.75 -1.27
N LYS A 255 12.07 23.77 -0.28
CA LYS A 255 13.52 23.59 -0.51
C LYS A 255 13.86 22.18 -0.99
N HIS A 256 13.11 21.19 -0.53
CA HIS A 256 13.36 19.78 -0.79
C HIS A 256 12.23 19.12 -1.60
N VAL A 257 11.53 19.89 -2.46
CA VAL A 257 10.41 19.40 -3.30
C VAL A 257 10.74 18.13 -4.12
N SER A 258 12.02 17.91 -4.43
CA SER A 258 12.50 16.71 -5.13
C SER A 258 12.61 15.45 -4.26
N LEU A 259 12.72 15.61 -2.93
CA LEU A 259 12.95 14.56 -1.94
C LEU A 259 11.70 14.23 -1.11
N LEU A 260 10.57 14.88 -1.40
CA LEU A 260 9.30 14.64 -0.73
C LEU A 260 8.84 13.18 -0.86
N VAL A 261 8.19 12.70 0.20
CA VAL A 261 7.59 11.37 0.29
C VAL A 261 6.06 11.43 0.19
N GLY A 262 5.38 10.29 0.17
CA GLY A 262 3.92 10.22 -0.03
C GLY A 262 3.12 11.10 0.93
N LYS A 263 3.46 11.10 2.23
CA LYS A 263 2.82 11.96 3.24
C LYS A 263 2.94 13.46 2.91
N ASP A 264 4.07 13.89 2.37
CA ASP A 264 4.32 15.30 2.07
C ASP A 264 3.47 15.73 0.87
N PHE A 265 3.38 14.88 -0.16
CA PHE A 265 2.51 15.14 -1.31
C PHE A 265 1.03 15.11 -0.94
N LYS A 266 0.62 14.31 0.05
CA LYS A 266 -0.75 14.34 0.59
C LYS A 266 -1.05 15.69 1.24
N ILE A 267 -0.11 16.25 2.02
CA ILE A 267 -0.24 17.61 2.58
C ILE A 267 -0.37 18.65 1.47
N VAL A 268 0.49 18.59 0.45
CA VAL A 268 0.44 19.52 -0.70
C VAL A 268 -0.93 19.43 -1.37
N LEU A 269 -1.43 18.23 -1.64
CA LEU A 269 -2.71 18.00 -2.30
C LEU A 269 -3.89 18.56 -1.50
N GLN A 270 -3.91 18.34 -0.18
CA GLN A 270 -4.96 18.82 0.72
C GLN A 270 -4.94 20.35 0.90
N THR A 271 -3.77 20.98 0.78
CA THR A 271 -3.58 22.42 1.03
C THR A 271 -3.46 23.26 -0.24
N ALA A 272 -3.39 22.62 -1.41
CA ALA A 272 -3.18 23.29 -2.70
C ALA A 272 -4.18 24.43 -2.98
N PRO A 273 -5.50 24.29 -2.73
CA PRO A 273 -6.46 25.38 -2.96
C PRO A 273 -6.16 26.65 -2.17
N PHE A 274 -5.66 26.50 -0.94
CA PHE A 274 -5.42 27.62 -0.02
C PHE A 274 -4.05 28.29 -0.24
N VAL A 275 -3.09 27.52 -0.74
CA VAL A 275 -1.68 27.97 -0.79
C VAL A 275 -1.22 28.23 -2.21
N LEU A 276 -1.50 27.32 -3.14
CA LEU A 276 -0.93 27.33 -4.48
C LEU A 276 -1.77 28.12 -5.48
N TYR A 277 -3.10 28.15 -5.33
CA TYR A 277 -4.02 28.71 -6.35
C TYR A 277 -3.81 30.20 -6.61
N GLN A 278 -3.34 30.96 -5.62
CA GLN A 278 -3.01 32.37 -5.78
C GLN A 278 -1.88 32.64 -6.81
N PHE A 279 -1.15 31.61 -7.24
CA PHE A 279 -0.11 31.69 -8.26
C PHE A 279 -0.45 30.93 -9.56
N MET A 280 -1.65 30.35 -9.63
CA MET A 280 -2.11 29.56 -10.79
C MET A 280 -2.97 30.40 -11.74
N THR A 281 -2.81 30.14 -13.04
CA THR A 281 -3.78 30.54 -14.07
C THR A 281 -5.07 29.74 -13.93
N ASP A 282 -6.16 30.17 -14.59
CA ASP A 282 -7.44 29.48 -14.52
C ASP A 282 -7.36 28.03 -15.06
N ALA A 283 -6.59 27.80 -16.12
CA ALA A 283 -6.34 26.45 -16.64
C ALA A 283 -5.59 25.57 -15.63
N GLN A 284 -4.56 26.12 -14.97
CA GLN A 284 -3.85 25.40 -13.91
C GLN A 284 -4.75 25.10 -12.72
N ARG A 285 -5.63 26.03 -12.32
CA ARG A 285 -6.60 25.79 -11.25
C ARG A 285 -7.57 24.68 -11.63
N ALA A 286 -8.13 24.69 -12.86
CA ALA A 286 -9.01 23.63 -13.33
C ALA A 286 -8.35 22.24 -13.25
N LEU A 287 -7.08 22.13 -13.66
CA LEU A 287 -6.30 20.90 -13.53
C LEU A 287 -6.10 20.46 -12.07
N TRP A 288 -5.78 21.38 -11.17
CA TRP A 288 -5.59 21.05 -9.76
C TRP A 288 -6.90 20.77 -9.02
N ILE A 289 -8.01 21.38 -9.44
CA ILE A 289 -9.35 21.07 -8.93
C ILE A 289 -9.73 19.64 -9.32
N SER A 290 -9.57 19.27 -10.59
CA SER A 290 -9.86 17.89 -11.02
C SER A 290 -8.94 16.87 -10.36
N LEU A 291 -7.66 17.19 -10.14
CA LEU A 291 -6.75 16.35 -9.36
C LEU A 291 -7.22 16.18 -7.91
N GLY A 292 -7.66 17.25 -7.26
CA GLY A 292 -8.18 17.24 -5.89
C GLY A 292 -9.46 16.42 -5.77
N GLN A 293 -10.41 16.58 -6.71
CA GLN A 293 -11.62 15.76 -6.79
C GLN A 293 -11.29 14.29 -7.01
N LEU A 294 -10.39 13.97 -7.95
CA LEU A 294 -9.96 12.59 -8.18
C LEU A 294 -9.34 11.97 -6.91
N ALA A 295 -8.60 12.75 -6.13
CA ALA A 295 -8.00 12.30 -4.88
C ALA A 295 -9.05 11.86 -3.84
N THR A 296 -10.24 12.47 -3.81
CA THR A 296 -11.29 12.07 -2.85
C THR A 296 -11.79 10.65 -3.14
N TYR A 297 -11.93 10.28 -4.41
CA TYR A 297 -12.24 8.90 -4.79
C TYR A 297 -11.05 7.97 -4.46
N ILE A 298 -9.83 8.30 -4.89
CA ILE A 298 -8.66 7.43 -4.70
C ILE A 298 -8.41 7.07 -3.22
N PHE A 299 -8.68 8.00 -2.30
CA PHE A 299 -8.49 7.78 -0.86
C PHE A 299 -9.76 7.39 -0.12
N GLU A 300 -10.85 7.05 -0.83
CA GLU A 300 -12.05 6.49 -0.23
C GLU A 300 -11.73 5.14 0.44
N THR A 301 -12.26 4.96 1.65
CA THR A 301 -12.01 3.76 2.46
C THR A 301 -13.22 2.82 2.47
N HIS A 302 -14.39 3.30 2.04
CA HIS A 302 -15.59 2.51 2.00
C HIS A 302 -16.44 2.86 0.77
N ILE A 303 -16.79 1.84 -0.02
CA ILE A 303 -17.59 2.00 -1.24
C ILE A 303 -18.93 1.31 -1.02
N LEU A 304 -20.01 2.11 -0.89
CA LEU A 304 -21.38 1.60 -0.69
C LEU A 304 -21.98 1.04 -1.99
N HIS A 305 -21.81 1.77 -3.10
CA HIS A 305 -22.40 1.44 -4.39
C HIS A 305 -21.33 1.35 -5.48
N MET A 306 -20.72 0.15 -5.61
CA MET A 306 -19.57 -0.09 -6.50
C MET A 306 -19.80 0.40 -7.93
N LYS A 307 -20.93 0.05 -8.56
CA LYS A 307 -21.20 0.43 -9.96
C LYS A 307 -21.24 1.95 -10.18
N GLN A 308 -21.90 2.68 -9.28
CA GLN A 308 -21.98 4.14 -9.35
C GLN A 308 -20.61 4.76 -9.09
N TYR A 309 -19.93 4.30 -8.03
CA TYR A 309 -18.59 4.75 -7.69
C TYR A 309 -17.60 4.58 -8.86
N LEU A 310 -17.62 3.43 -9.54
CA LEU A 310 -16.75 3.18 -10.69
C LEU A 310 -17.09 4.09 -11.88
N ALA A 311 -18.37 4.36 -12.14
CA ALA A 311 -18.79 5.28 -13.18
C ALA A 311 -18.32 6.72 -12.89
N ASP A 312 -18.48 7.18 -11.65
CA ASP A 312 -18.04 8.50 -11.21
C ASP A 312 -16.51 8.61 -11.23
N LEU A 313 -15.79 7.58 -10.78
CA LEU A 313 -14.33 7.53 -10.82
C LEU A 313 -13.81 7.63 -12.27
N ARG A 314 -14.37 6.84 -13.20
CA ARG A 314 -13.99 6.90 -14.63
C ARG A 314 -14.20 8.31 -15.19
N LYS A 315 -15.37 8.91 -14.93
CA LYS A 315 -15.68 10.29 -15.31
C LYS A 315 -14.66 11.29 -14.75
N HIS A 316 -14.29 11.18 -13.48
CA HIS A 316 -13.32 12.10 -12.87
C HIS A 316 -11.88 11.89 -13.38
N ILE A 317 -11.50 10.65 -13.73
CA ILE A 317 -10.26 10.37 -14.44
C ILE A 317 -10.26 11.06 -15.81
N ASP A 318 -11.34 10.93 -16.59
CA ASP A 318 -11.44 11.57 -17.92
C ASP A 318 -11.38 13.10 -17.84
N ILE A 319 -12.09 13.71 -16.89
CA ILE A 319 -12.02 15.16 -16.64
C ILE A 319 -10.58 15.58 -16.28
N PHE A 320 -9.90 14.81 -15.43
CA PHE A 320 -8.50 15.07 -15.08
C PHE A 320 -7.59 14.98 -16.30
N MET A 321 -7.72 13.93 -17.11
CA MET A 321 -6.90 13.73 -18.31
C MET A 321 -7.14 14.82 -19.36
N TRP A 322 -8.39 15.26 -19.54
CA TRP A 322 -8.73 16.38 -20.43
C TRP A 322 -8.06 17.68 -19.98
N ASN A 323 -8.19 18.04 -18.68
CA ASN A 323 -7.54 19.23 -18.13
C ASN A 323 -6.01 19.16 -18.24
N LEU A 324 -5.45 17.96 -18.05
CA LEU A 324 -4.01 17.72 -18.13
C LEU A 324 -3.50 17.99 -19.55
N ILE A 325 -4.11 17.37 -20.55
CA ILE A 325 -3.71 17.50 -21.97
C ILE A 325 -3.86 18.94 -22.45
N ASN A 326 -4.94 19.63 -22.06
CA ASN A 326 -5.14 21.04 -22.40
C ASN A 326 -4.12 21.98 -21.75
N THR A 327 -3.60 21.61 -20.58
CA THR A 327 -2.60 22.41 -19.88
C THR A 327 -1.18 22.10 -20.38
N THR A 328 -0.86 20.82 -20.61
CA THR A 328 0.47 20.37 -21.04
C THR A 328 0.47 18.96 -21.63
N ALA A 329 1.20 18.77 -22.74
CA ALA A 329 1.42 17.45 -23.34
C ALA A 329 2.64 16.70 -22.74
N GLN A 330 3.35 17.30 -21.78
CA GLN A 330 4.61 16.77 -21.23
C GLN A 330 4.49 15.36 -20.63
N TRP A 331 3.29 14.98 -20.19
CA TRP A 331 3.06 13.78 -19.40
C TRP A 331 2.41 12.62 -20.17
N VAL A 332 2.08 12.81 -21.45
CA VAL A 332 1.39 11.80 -22.28
C VAL A 332 2.17 10.48 -22.35
N ASN A 333 3.51 10.56 -22.40
CA ASN A 333 4.38 9.37 -22.46
C ASN A 333 4.79 8.84 -21.07
N LYS A 334 4.21 9.35 -19.97
CA LYS A 334 4.52 8.85 -18.62
C LYS A 334 3.59 7.69 -18.27
N PRO A 335 4.13 6.49 -17.95
CA PRO A 335 3.31 5.30 -17.70
C PRO A 335 2.29 5.45 -16.58
N LYS A 336 2.57 6.27 -15.57
CA LYS A 336 1.71 6.44 -14.40
C LYS A 336 0.32 7.03 -14.75
N PHE A 337 0.24 7.85 -15.80
CA PHE A 337 -1.05 8.38 -16.25
C PHE A 337 -1.86 7.31 -16.98
N HIS A 338 -1.20 6.42 -17.73
CA HIS A 338 -1.86 5.24 -18.30
C HIS A 338 -2.34 4.28 -17.21
N MET A 339 -1.50 4.00 -16.20
CA MET A 339 -1.87 3.13 -15.07
C MET A 339 -3.07 3.66 -14.29
N LEU A 340 -3.22 4.99 -14.16
CA LEU A 340 -4.38 5.60 -13.49
C LEU A 340 -5.70 5.20 -14.17
N MET A 341 -5.71 5.04 -15.50
CA MET A 341 -6.90 4.63 -16.25
C MET A 341 -7.40 3.24 -15.86
N HIS A 342 -6.53 2.39 -15.31
CA HIS A 342 -6.82 1.00 -14.89
C HIS A 342 -7.18 0.88 -13.41
N LEU A 343 -7.21 2.01 -12.69
CA LEU A 343 -7.59 2.00 -11.29
C LEU A 343 -9.04 1.52 -11.07
N PRO A 344 -10.04 1.89 -11.90
CA PRO A 344 -11.40 1.37 -11.75
C PRO A 344 -11.46 -0.15 -11.75
N GLU A 345 -10.75 -0.82 -12.66
CA GLU A 345 -10.68 -2.28 -12.76
C GLU A 345 -10.04 -2.89 -11.51
N SER A 346 -8.95 -2.28 -11.01
CA SER A 346 -8.35 -2.70 -9.74
C SER A 346 -9.33 -2.56 -8.56
N ILE A 347 -10.14 -1.50 -8.53
CA ILE A 347 -11.12 -1.29 -7.46
C ILE A 347 -12.29 -2.26 -7.55
N GLU A 348 -12.73 -2.57 -8.77
CA GLU A 348 -13.78 -3.54 -9.01
C GLU A 348 -13.39 -4.93 -8.48
N GLN A 349 -12.14 -5.33 -8.69
CA GLN A 349 -11.64 -6.64 -8.29
C GLN A 349 -11.20 -6.71 -6.81
N PHE A 350 -10.53 -5.68 -6.30
CA PHE A 350 -9.87 -5.73 -4.98
C PHE A 350 -10.50 -4.82 -3.92
N GLY A 351 -11.55 -4.07 -4.28
CA GLY A 351 -12.22 -3.11 -3.40
C GLY A 351 -11.48 -1.76 -3.32
N PRO A 352 -11.72 -0.96 -2.26
CA PRO A 352 -11.12 0.37 -2.14
C PRO A 352 -9.59 0.32 -2.19
N PRO A 353 -8.89 1.33 -2.76
CA PRO A 353 -7.44 1.25 -2.98
C PRO A 353 -6.57 1.03 -1.74
N THR A 354 -7.14 1.29 -0.56
CA THR A 354 -6.49 1.00 0.72
C THR A 354 -6.30 -0.50 0.99
N THR A 355 -7.03 -1.40 0.35
CA THR A 355 -6.88 -2.86 0.52
C THR A 355 -5.62 -3.39 -0.15
N PHE A 356 -5.26 -2.80 -1.29
CA PHE A 356 -4.08 -3.14 -2.10
C PHE A 356 -2.98 -2.05 -2.09
N ALA A 357 -2.96 -1.19 -1.09
CA ALA A 357 -1.85 -0.28 -0.87
C ALA A 357 -0.58 -1.05 -0.43
N THR A 358 0.59 -0.61 -0.91
CA THR A 358 1.89 -1.23 -0.53
C THR A 358 2.50 -0.67 0.74
N GLU A 359 1.98 0.44 1.28
CA GLU A 359 2.50 1.13 2.47
C GLU A 359 2.71 0.19 3.67
N LYS A 360 1.81 -0.80 3.86
CA LYS A 360 1.93 -1.81 4.91
C LYS A 360 3.24 -2.61 4.81
N PHE A 361 3.58 -3.07 3.61
CA PHE A 361 4.82 -3.81 3.34
C PHE A 361 6.04 -2.89 3.36
N GLU A 362 5.91 -1.67 2.85
CA GLU A 362 7.01 -0.70 2.90
C GLU A 362 7.41 -0.33 4.33
N SER A 363 6.42 -0.22 5.23
CA SER A 363 6.68 0.00 6.65
C SER A 363 7.45 -1.17 7.27
N PHE A 364 7.21 -2.38 6.79
CA PHE A 364 7.88 -3.60 7.25
C PHE A 364 9.34 -3.69 6.76
N ASN A 365 9.67 -3.09 5.61
CA ASN A 365 11.06 -2.99 5.14
C ASN A 365 11.99 -2.28 6.14
N SER A 366 11.44 -1.43 7.01
CA SER A 366 12.23 -0.84 8.11
C SER A 366 12.73 -1.87 9.12
N ILE A 367 11.95 -2.93 9.39
CA ILE A 367 12.34 -4.04 10.29
C ILE A 367 13.46 -4.85 9.64
N LEU A 368 13.34 -5.15 8.34
CA LEU A 368 14.38 -5.85 7.61
C LEU A 368 15.69 -5.06 7.61
N ARG A 369 15.63 -3.74 7.37
CA ARG A 369 16.81 -2.88 7.45
C ARG A 369 17.42 -2.90 8.86
N ASN A 370 16.61 -2.85 9.90
CA ASN A 370 17.10 -2.87 11.28
C ASN A 370 17.83 -4.20 11.59
N ALA A 371 17.24 -5.34 11.21
CA ALA A 371 17.89 -6.64 11.33
C ALA A 371 19.21 -6.71 10.54
N SER A 372 19.25 -6.14 9.34
CA SER A 372 20.46 -6.09 8.50
C SER A 372 21.57 -5.26 9.15
N VAL A 373 21.22 -4.10 9.73
CA VAL A 373 22.16 -3.22 10.44
C VAL A 373 22.80 -3.94 11.62
N HIS A 374 22.06 -4.80 12.32
CA HIS A 374 22.55 -5.55 13.48
C HIS A 374 23.16 -6.93 13.15
N SER A 375 23.23 -7.31 11.88
CA SER A 375 23.91 -8.54 11.46
C SER A 375 25.44 -8.35 11.39
N ASN A 376 26.19 -9.46 11.35
CA ASN A 376 27.64 -9.42 11.11
C ASN A 376 28.01 -9.09 9.64
N ARG A 377 27.00 -9.09 8.74
CA ARG A 377 27.08 -8.76 7.31
C ARG A 377 28.03 -9.62 6.48
N HIS A 378 28.50 -10.76 6.98
CA HIS A 378 29.31 -11.69 6.19
C HIS A 378 28.47 -12.46 5.17
N ARG A 379 27.23 -12.83 5.52
CA ARG A 379 26.26 -13.45 4.59
C ARG A 379 24.89 -12.80 4.78
N PRO A 380 24.72 -11.53 4.34
CA PRO A 380 23.56 -10.71 4.69
C PRO A 380 22.20 -11.38 4.43
N GLY A 381 22.01 -12.05 3.28
CA GLY A 381 20.76 -12.75 2.98
C GLY A 381 20.46 -13.89 3.97
N ARG A 382 21.48 -14.72 4.28
CA ARG A 382 21.35 -15.83 5.24
C ARG A 382 21.09 -15.32 6.65
N ASP A 383 21.85 -14.31 7.09
CA ASP A 383 21.73 -13.77 8.45
C ASP A 383 20.36 -13.14 8.68
N LEU A 384 19.82 -12.45 7.66
CA LEU A 384 18.45 -11.92 7.68
C LEU A 384 17.42 -13.05 7.72
N ALA A 385 17.52 -14.03 6.83
CA ALA A 385 16.58 -15.16 6.81
C ALA A 385 16.53 -15.89 8.16
N LEU A 386 17.69 -16.14 8.80
CA LEU A 386 17.76 -16.73 10.13
C LEU A 386 17.15 -15.84 11.21
N SER A 387 17.33 -14.52 11.13
CA SER A 387 16.73 -13.58 12.08
C SER A 387 15.20 -13.58 11.99
N PHE A 388 14.65 -13.53 10.78
CA PHE A 388 13.20 -13.59 10.57
C PHE A 388 12.61 -14.97 10.91
N LEU A 389 13.35 -16.05 10.66
CA LEU A 389 12.97 -17.39 11.12
C LEU A 389 12.85 -17.42 12.65
N ASN A 390 13.83 -16.86 13.37
CA ASN A 390 13.78 -16.77 14.83
C ASN A 390 12.60 -15.91 15.31
N PHE A 391 12.28 -14.81 14.63
CA PHE A 391 11.11 -13.99 14.96
C PHE A 391 9.80 -14.75 14.79
N HIS A 392 9.64 -15.51 13.70
CA HIS A 392 8.46 -16.36 13.48
C HIS A 392 8.38 -17.50 14.50
N ALA A 393 9.49 -18.18 14.78
CA ALA A 393 9.53 -19.23 15.79
C ALA A 393 9.14 -18.71 17.17
N LEU A 394 9.68 -17.56 17.58
CA LEU A 394 9.32 -16.90 18.84
C LEU A 394 7.84 -16.55 18.86
N ARG A 395 7.30 -15.99 17.76
CA ARG A 395 5.88 -15.68 17.63
C ARG A 395 5.01 -16.91 17.83
N LEU A 396 5.32 -18.04 17.18
CA LEU A 396 4.56 -19.28 17.33
C LEU A 396 4.56 -19.77 18.79
N VAL A 397 5.72 -19.73 19.46
CA VAL A 397 5.87 -20.11 20.87
C VAL A 397 5.00 -19.23 21.77
N VAL A 398 5.09 -17.90 21.66
CA VAL A 398 4.37 -16.99 22.56
C VAL A 398 2.88 -16.88 22.23
N SER A 399 2.48 -17.22 21.00
CA SER A 399 1.08 -17.23 20.55
C SER A 399 0.34 -18.53 20.87
N ASN A 400 0.97 -19.45 21.61
CA ASN A 400 0.42 -20.75 21.97
C ASN A 400 0.09 -21.65 20.76
N ALA A 401 0.91 -21.60 19.71
CA ALA A 401 0.76 -22.53 18.58
C ALA A 401 1.03 -23.98 19.03
N ARG A 402 0.36 -24.96 18.40
CA ARG A 402 0.71 -26.39 18.52
C ARG A 402 2.03 -26.60 17.78
N LEU A 403 3.08 -26.99 18.51
CA LEU A 403 4.42 -27.20 17.97
C LEU A 403 4.75 -28.70 17.93
N PHE A 404 5.57 -29.12 16.98
CA PHE A 404 5.99 -30.51 16.84
C PHE A 404 7.48 -30.67 17.16
N ASN A 405 7.80 -31.62 18.04
CA ASN A 405 9.19 -31.97 18.34
C ASN A 405 9.60 -33.15 17.47
N HIS A 406 10.48 -32.91 16.48
CA HIS A 406 10.94 -33.93 15.55
C HIS A 406 11.81 -35.02 16.20
N HIS A 407 12.41 -34.78 17.37
CA HIS A 407 13.20 -35.78 18.09
C HIS A 407 12.30 -36.75 18.87
N THR A 408 11.33 -36.24 19.62
CA THR A 408 10.42 -37.08 20.41
C THR A 408 9.22 -37.57 19.60
N ARG A 409 8.97 -36.98 18.42
CA ARG A 409 7.76 -37.16 17.59
C ARG A 409 6.47 -36.86 18.34
N LEU A 410 6.54 -35.93 19.28
CA LEU A 410 5.40 -35.50 20.08
C LEU A 410 5.12 -34.03 19.82
N GLU A 411 3.84 -33.70 19.87
CA GLU A 411 3.38 -32.34 19.86
C GLU A 411 3.42 -31.75 21.26
N PHE A 412 3.58 -30.45 21.33
CA PHE A 412 3.59 -29.73 22.58
C PHE A 412 3.10 -28.30 22.39
N TYR A 413 2.70 -27.70 23.51
CA TYR A 413 2.37 -26.30 23.60
C TYR A 413 3.37 -25.64 24.55
N ALA A 414 3.62 -24.35 24.35
CA ALA A 414 4.33 -23.57 25.34
C ALA A 414 3.50 -23.51 26.64
N SER A 415 4.18 -23.53 27.79
CA SER A 415 3.51 -23.36 29.08
C SER A 415 2.78 -22.01 29.12
N ASN A 416 1.67 -21.93 29.87
CA ASN A 416 0.97 -20.66 30.12
C ASN A 416 1.92 -19.56 30.63
N LYS A 417 2.93 -19.91 31.44
CA LYS A 417 3.93 -18.94 31.90
C LYS A 417 4.71 -18.26 30.76
N VAL A 418 4.87 -18.93 29.63
CA VAL A 418 5.54 -18.39 28.44
C VAL A 418 4.55 -17.58 27.59
N THR A 419 3.34 -18.08 27.39
CA THR A 419 2.33 -17.38 26.58
C THR A 419 1.79 -16.12 27.28
N ASP A 420 1.76 -16.12 28.62
CA ASP A 420 1.40 -14.96 29.43
C ASP A 420 2.37 -13.79 29.26
N ILE A 421 3.64 -14.05 28.89
CA ILE A 421 4.61 -13.00 28.54
C ILE A 421 4.08 -12.14 27.39
N PHE A 422 3.41 -12.73 26.40
CA PHE A 422 2.80 -11.98 25.31
C PHE A 422 1.40 -11.49 25.66
N ARG A 423 0.55 -12.33 26.27
CA ARG A 423 -0.85 -11.97 26.58
C ARG A 423 -0.97 -10.77 27.52
N THR A 424 -0.11 -10.69 28.54
CA THR A 424 -0.23 -9.71 29.63
C THR A 424 0.69 -8.49 29.48
N ASN A 425 1.56 -8.45 28.46
CA ASN A 425 2.56 -7.41 28.31
C ASN A 425 2.39 -6.60 27.00
N PRO A 426 1.74 -5.43 27.06
CA PRO A 426 1.58 -4.55 25.90
C PRO A 426 2.89 -4.10 25.25
N ILE A 427 3.99 -4.01 26.01
CA ILE A 427 5.31 -3.61 25.48
C ILE A 427 5.85 -4.70 24.56
N ILE A 428 5.72 -5.97 24.96
CA ILE A 428 6.15 -7.12 24.16
C ILE A 428 5.29 -7.25 22.91
N GLN A 429 3.96 -7.13 23.04
CA GLN A 429 3.04 -7.07 21.90
C GLN A 429 3.47 -6.01 20.88
N LYS A 430 3.69 -4.78 21.34
CA LYS A 430 4.11 -3.66 20.49
C LYS A 430 5.47 -3.94 19.82
N SER A 431 6.41 -4.56 20.53
CA SER A 431 7.72 -4.94 19.97
C SER A 431 7.62 -6.00 18.86
N MET A 432 6.58 -6.85 18.92
CA MET A 432 6.26 -7.82 17.87
C MET A 432 5.32 -7.26 16.79
N GLY A 433 5.07 -5.94 16.80
CA GLY A 433 4.22 -5.29 15.81
C GLY A 433 2.72 -5.55 16.01
N TYR A 434 2.31 -6.07 17.18
CA TYR A 434 0.92 -6.32 17.54
C TYR A 434 0.36 -5.20 18.43
N ASN A 435 -0.88 -4.78 18.14
CA ASN A 435 -1.58 -3.79 18.94
C ASN A 435 -2.97 -4.31 19.31
N HIS A 436 -3.14 -4.83 20.52
CA HIS A 436 -4.42 -5.37 21.01
C HIS A 436 -5.55 -4.34 20.96
N LEU A 437 -5.23 -3.05 21.11
CA LEU A 437 -6.22 -1.95 21.06
C LEU A 437 -6.88 -1.79 19.68
N LEU A 438 -6.29 -2.32 18.61
CA LEU A 438 -6.86 -2.32 17.26
C LEU A 438 -7.71 -3.56 16.96
N VAL A 439 -7.62 -4.60 17.79
CA VAL A 439 -8.31 -5.88 17.61
C VAL A 439 -9.61 -5.92 18.41
N GLU A 440 -9.59 -5.40 19.63
CA GLU A 440 -10.80 -5.28 20.42
C GLU A 440 -11.59 -4.03 19.98
N PRO A 441 -12.90 -4.14 19.73
CA PRO A 441 -13.73 -2.97 19.53
C PRO A 441 -13.71 -2.16 20.82
N GLN A 442 -12.94 -1.08 20.86
CA GLN A 442 -13.10 -0.07 21.89
C GLN A 442 -14.44 0.62 21.64
N ASN A 443 -15.52 0.02 22.14
CA ASN A 443 -16.86 0.59 22.23
C ASN A 443 -16.92 1.75 23.25
N ALA A 444 -15.82 2.45 23.47
CA ALA A 444 -15.69 3.54 24.43
C ALA A 444 -15.74 4.91 23.72
N PHE A 445 -16.39 4.99 22.54
CA PHE A 445 -16.69 6.27 21.92
C PHE A 445 -18.15 6.68 22.20
N PRO A 446 -18.40 7.96 22.46
CA PRO A 446 -17.41 9.03 22.54
C PRO A 446 -16.63 9.03 23.88
N ALA A 447 -15.36 9.41 23.83
CA ALA A 447 -14.46 9.48 24.99
C ALA A 447 -14.03 10.93 25.28
N ILE A 448 -14.10 11.34 26.55
CA ILE A 448 -13.54 12.63 26.98
C ILE A 448 -12.02 12.54 26.93
N ILE A 449 -11.37 13.47 26.23
CA ILE A 449 -9.92 13.62 26.32
C ILE A 449 -9.66 14.52 27.52
N HIS A 450 -9.02 13.98 28.55
CA HIS A 450 -8.67 14.72 29.76
C HIS A 450 -7.53 15.71 29.48
N SER A 451 -7.89 16.88 28.96
CA SER A 451 -7.02 18.06 28.85
C SER A 451 -7.60 19.21 29.66
N SER A 452 -6.73 20.03 30.23
CA SER A 452 -7.12 21.19 31.04
C SER A 452 -7.81 22.25 30.18
N LEU A 453 -9.01 22.68 30.56
CA LEU A 453 -9.63 23.91 30.05
C LEU A 453 -8.82 25.10 30.53
N THR A 454 -8.44 26.00 29.61
CA THR A 454 -7.83 27.27 30.00
C THR A 454 -8.91 28.20 30.57
N GLU A 455 -8.54 29.13 31.46
CA GLU A 455 -9.51 30.10 32.01
C GLU A 455 -10.20 30.93 30.91
N ALA A 456 -9.51 31.20 29.80
CA ALA A 456 -10.05 31.93 28.65
C ALA A 456 -11.05 31.12 27.80
N ASP A 457 -11.07 29.78 27.96
CA ASP A 457 -11.99 28.88 27.26
C ASP A 457 -13.22 28.52 28.09
N LYS A 458 -13.24 28.84 29.39
CA LYS A 458 -14.41 28.57 30.25
C LYS A 458 -15.59 29.41 29.80
N GLN A 459 -16.74 28.76 29.63
CA GLN A 459 -17.99 29.40 29.25
C GLN A 459 -19.05 29.11 30.32
N GLU A 460 -19.97 30.06 30.50
CA GLU A 460 -21.16 29.83 31.30
C GLU A 460 -22.05 28.76 30.64
N ILE A 461 -22.80 28.02 31.46
CA ILE A 461 -23.71 26.98 30.95
C ILE A 461 -24.82 27.67 30.14
N PRO A 462 -24.96 27.35 28.83
CA PRO A 462 -25.98 27.96 27.99
C PRO A 462 -27.39 27.73 28.52
N ALA A 463 -28.26 28.74 28.42
CA ALA A 463 -29.63 28.71 28.94
C ALA A 463 -30.47 27.54 28.38
N TYR A 464 -30.14 27.03 27.20
CA TYR A 464 -30.74 25.84 26.61
C TYR A 464 -30.72 24.62 27.55
N PHE A 465 -29.63 24.43 28.32
CA PHE A 465 -29.51 23.29 29.23
C PHE A 465 -30.44 23.35 30.45
N ASN A 466 -31.09 24.50 30.70
CA ASN A 466 -32.06 24.65 31.79
C ASN A 466 -33.28 23.75 31.62
N GLN A 467 -33.55 23.24 30.41
CA GLN A 467 -34.63 22.27 30.17
C GLN A 467 -34.34 20.87 30.74
N TYR A 468 -33.11 20.62 31.22
CA TYR A 468 -32.70 19.36 31.84
C TYR A 468 -32.32 19.58 33.32
N PRO A 469 -33.28 19.84 34.22
CA PRO A 469 -33.01 20.30 35.59
C PRO A 469 -32.25 19.28 36.46
N ASN A 470 -32.27 17.99 36.09
CA ASN A 470 -31.56 16.92 36.79
C ASN A 470 -30.20 16.56 36.15
N ALA A 471 -29.80 17.24 35.06
CA ALA A 471 -28.56 16.93 34.35
C ALA A 471 -27.37 17.69 34.95
N ARG A 472 -26.24 17.00 35.12
CA ARG A 472 -24.96 17.63 35.49
C ARG A 472 -24.19 18.02 34.23
N VAL A 473 -24.27 19.30 33.85
CA VAL A 473 -23.53 19.83 32.70
C VAL A 473 -22.06 20.03 33.06
N THR A 474 -21.16 19.49 32.24
CA THR A 474 -19.71 19.65 32.41
C THR A 474 -19.11 20.13 31.09
N GLN A 475 -18.39 21.25 31.12
CA GLN A 475 -17.64 21.71 29.95
C GLN A 475 -16.37 20.87 29.80
N ILE A 476 -16.11 20.40 28.58
CA ILE A 476 -14.92 19.61 28.23
C ILE A 476 -14.11 20.31 27.14
N CYS A 477 -12.79 20.18 27.17
CA CYS A 477 -11.90 20.82 26.20
C CYS A 477 -11.95 20.10 24.85
N GLN A 478 -11.93 18.77 24.87
CA GLN A 478 -11.93 17.94 23.68
C GLN A 478 -12.72 16.65 23.91
N LEU A 479 -13.40 16.20 22.87
CA LEU A 479 -14.16 14.96 22.86
C LEU A 479 -13.74 14.13 21.65
N ARG A 480 -13.36 12.88 21.88
CA ARG A 480 -13.08 11.93 20.81
C ARG A 480 -14.37 11.22 20.40
N LEU A 481 -14.80 11.42 19.15
CA LEU A 481 -16.00 10.78 18.59
C LEU A 481 -15.70 9.43 17.95
N SER A 482 -14.48 9.25 17.44
CA SER A 482 -14.02 8.01 16.81
C SER A 482 -12.51 7.86 17.01
N GLU A 483 -11.90 6.80 16.50
CA GLU A 483 -10.44 6.65 16.49
C GLU A 483 -9.69 7.84 15.86
N LYS A 484 -10.31 8.54 14.90
CA LYS A 484 -9.69 9.60 14.10
C LYS A 484 -10.29 10.98 14.36
N ASP A 485 -11.53 11.04 14.84
CA ASP A 485 -12.27 12.28 14.95
C ASP A 485 -12.27 12.79 16.39
N VAL A 486 -11.80 14.02 16.53
CA VAL A 486 -11.82 14.77 17.79
C VAL A 486 -12.56 16.07 17.54
N VAL A 487 -13.53 16.37 18.40
CA VAL A 487 -14.21 17.65 18.47
C VAL A 487 -13.55 18.48 19.57
N LYS A 488 -13.18 19.70 19.24
CA LYS A 488 -12.65 20.71 20.16
C LYS A 488 -13.19 22.08 19.79
N ARG A 489 -12.88 23.11 20.59
CA ARG A 489 -13.26 24.50 20.27
C ARG A 489 -12.85 24.86 18.84
N ARG A 490 -13.74 25.53 18.08
CA ARG A 490 -13.61 25.91 16.65
C ARG A 490 -13.72 24.78 15.63
N TYR A 491 -14.13 23.58 16.04
CA TYR A 491 -14.43 22.49 15.13
C TYR A 491 -15.93 22.50 14.82
N PHE A 492 -16.29 22.07 13.62
CA PHE A 492 -17.68 21.90 13.19
C PHE A 492 -17.99 20.41 13.11
N VAL A 493 -19.20 20.03 13.54
CA VAL A 493 -19.71 18.66 13.43
C VAL A 493 -20.79 18.68 12.36
N LEU A 494 -20.61 17.88 11.31
CA LEU A 494 -21.67 17.63 10.34
C LEU A 494 -22.61 16.58 10.91
N VAL A 495 -23.88 16.94 11.12
CA VAL A 495 -24.91 16.01 11.56
C VAL A 495 -25.69 15.58 10.32
N ASN A 496 -25.57 14.30 9.95
CA ASN A 496 -26.34 13.74 8.85
C ASN A 496 -27.75 13.39 9.34
N GLU A 497 -28.78 14.02 8.77
CA GLU A 497 -30.17 13.62 8.97
C GLU A 497 -30.39 12.30 8.23
N LEU A 498 -30.32 11.17 8.94
CA LEU A 498 -30.73 9.88 8.38
C LEU A 498 -32.27 9.83 8.37
N ASP A 499 -32.82 9.64 7.16
CA ASP A 499 -34.21 9.35 6.80
C ASP A 499 -35.22 9.30 7.95
N GLY A 500 -35.91 10.41 8.18
CA GLY A 500 -37.20 10.45 8.87
C GLY A 500 -37.19 10.32 10.39
N ILE A 501 -36.03 10.29 11.06
CA ILE A 501 -35.97 10.34 12.52
C ILE A 501 -35.97 11.80 12.97
N SER A 502 -37.12 12.26 13.47
CA SER A 502 -37.27 13.59 14.08
C SER A 502 -36.18 13.85 15.13
N HIS A 503 -35.66 15.10 15.18
CA HIS A 503 -34.59 15.60 16.06
C HIS A 503 -34.62 15.13 17.53
N GLU A 504 -35.76 14.68 18.04
CA GLU A 504 -35.94 14.25 19.43
C GLU A 504 -35.21 12.95 19.82
N TYR A 505 -34.79 12.08 18.88
CA TYR A 505 -34.29 10.74 19.23
C TYR A 505 -32.75 10.55 19.19
N LEU A 506 -31.98 11.45 18.58
CA LEU A 506 -30.51 11.31 18.49
C LEU A 506 -29.73 11.97 19.64
N ILE A 507 -30.41 12.70 20.55
CA ILE A 507 -29.79 13.66 21.48
C ILE A 507 -29.91 13.35 23.00
N PRO A 508 -30.13 12.13 23.55
CA PRO A 508 -30.13 12.02 25.01
C PRO A 508 -28.75 11.98 25.69
N LYS A 509 -27.62 11.80 24.98
CA LYS A 509 -26.31 11.61 25.65
C LYS A 509 -25.20 12.58 25.31
N LEU A 510 -25.26 13.28 24.17
CA LEU A 510 -24.28 14.32 23.84
C LEU A 510 -24.91 15.49 23.10
N ILE A 511 -25.01 16.62 23.78
CA ILE A 511 -25.33 17.92 23.17
C ILE A 511 -23.99 18.66 23.08
N LEU A 512 -23.41 18.70 21.89
CA LEU A 512 -22.20 19.48 21.61
C LEU A 512 -22.63 20.85 21.07
N GLN A 513 -22.48 21.89 21.88
CA GLN A 513 -22.53 23.27 21.38
C GLN A 513 -21.12 23.65 20.95
N CYS A 514 -20.80 23.42 19.68
CA CYS A 514 -19.70 24.12 19.02
C CYS A 514 -20.26 25.44 18.47
N ASP A 515 -19.47 26.52 18.45
CA ASP A 515 -19.86 27.81 17.88
C ASP A 515 -20.25 27.63 16.39
N ILE A 516 -21.53 27.37 16.12
CA ILE A 516 -22.08 27.26 14.77
C ILE A 516 -22.41 28.69 14.32
N ASP A 517 -21.46 29.31 13.62
CA ASP A 517 -21.71 30.55 12.89
C ASP A 517 -22.38 30.24 11.54
N CYS A 518 -23.71 30.11 11.54
CA CYS A 518 -24.52 29.92 10.32
C CYS A 518 -24.51 31.13 9.36
N SER A 519 -23.84 32.24 9.69
CA SER A 519 -23.90 33.46 8.88
C SER A 519 -22.91 33.51 7.70
N ARG A 520 -22.06 32.49 7.52
CA ARG A 520 -20.94 32.51 6.55
C ARG A 520 -21.05 31.56 5.35
N TRP A 521 -22.18 30.87 5.17
CA TRP A 521 -22.40 30.07 3.97
C TRP A 521 -23.30 30.83 2.99
N PRO A 522 -22.76 31.42 1.90
CA PRO A 522 -23.61 31.75 0.77
C PRO A 522 -24.11 30.44 0.15
N GLU A 523 -25.41 30.40 -0.14
CA GLU A 523 -26.04 29.35 -0.94
C GLU A 523 -25.18 29.05 -2.18
N MET A 524 -24.69 27.81 -2.30
CA MET A 524 -24.09 27.23 -3.50
C MET A 524 -24.83 25.96 -3.86
#